data_AF-A0A3D0YTX9-F1
#
_entry.id   AF-A0A3D0YTX9-F1
#
_cell.length_a   1.000
_cell.length_b   1.000
_cell.length_c   1.000
_cell.angle_alpha   90.00
_cell.angle_beta   90.00
_cell.angle_gamma   90.00
#
_symmetry.space_group_name_H-M   'P 1'
#
loop_
_entity.id
_entity.type
_entity.pdbx_description
1 polymer ?
#
loop_
_entity_poly.entity_id
_entity_poly.type
_entity_poly.pdbx_seq_one_letter_code
_entity_poly.pdbx_strand_id
1 'polypeptide(L)'
;MIKVQGLEDYCLKDIQTVVLSHIDHLRESFHFEDLDFSIKAIVPFGSRVAGLSSKKSDLDVKIEYTGKAREDDLLNALNDKKTSLKIENIRVDFYPEKHKTVSLES
;
A
#
# COMPACT_ATOMS: atom_id res chain seq x y z
N MET A 1 5.21 16.65 9.24
CA MET A 1 5.64 15.24 9.16
C MET A 1 4.42 14.38 9.50
N ILE A 2 3.99 13.50 8.60
CA ILE A 2 2.89 12.57 8.91
C ILE A 2 3.42 11.63 10.00
N LYS A 3 2.69 11.51 11.11
CA LYS A 3 2.99 10.56 12.17
C LYS A 3 2.01 9.39 12.04
N VAL A 4 2.52 8.17 12.16
CA VAL A 4 1.71 6.96 12.15
C VAL A 4 1.77 6.34 13.53
N GLN A 5 0.63 6.24 14.20
CA GLN A 5 0.56 5.67 15.54
C GLN A 5 1.03 4.20 15.54
N GLY A 6 1.93 3.86 16.46
CA GLY A 6 2.59 2.56 16.57
C GLY A 6 3.82 2.38 15.66
N LEU A 7 4.17 3.40 14.87
CA LEU A 7 5.38 3.47 14.04
C LEU A 7 6.05 4.84 14.22
N GLU A 8 6.12 5.33 15.46
CA GLU A 8 6.58 6.68 15.78
C GLU A 8 8.05 6.93 15.38
N ASP A 9 8.86 5.87 15.33
CA ASP A 9 10.28 5.91 14.91
C ASP A 9 10.45 5.87 13.39
N TYR A 10 9.38 5.66 12.63
CA TYR A 10 9.39 5.62 11.17
C TYR A 10 8.95 6.97 10.60
N CYS A 11 9.73 7.51 9.67
CA CYS A 11 9.25 8.60 8.83
C CYS A 11 8.42 8.04 7.66
N LEU A 12 7.66 8.92 6.99
CA LEU A 12 6.85 8.54 5.82
C LEU A 12 7.69 7.82 4.75
N LYS A 13 8.93 8.26 4.53
CA LYS A 13 9.83 7.66 3.53
C LYS A 13 10.22 6.24 3.90
N ASP A 14 10.39 5.94 5.18
CA ASP A 14 10.71 4.58 5.65
C ASP A 14 9.54 3.63 5.36
N ILE A 15 8.31 4.06 5.67
CA ILE A 15 7.09 3.29 5.37
C ILE A 15 6.96 3.07 3.86
N GLN A 16 7.15 4.11 3.05
CA GLN A 16 7.10 4.00 1.59
C GLN A 16 8.16 3.03 1.05
N THR A 17 9.36 3.06 1.62
CA THR A 17 10.46 2.16 1.22
C THR A 17 10.13 0.72 1.54
N VAL A 18 9.63 0.44 2.76
CA VAL A 18 9.22 -0.91 3.16
C VAL A 18 8.08 -1.44 2.29
N VAL A 19 7.08 -0.59 1.98
CA VAL A 19 5.98 -0.95 1.08
C VAL A 19 6.47 -1.22 -0.34
N LEU A 20 7.34 -0.39 -0.90
CA LEU A 20 7.91 -0.63 -2.24
C LEU A 20 8.70 -1.93 -2.29
N SER A 21 9.62 -2.14 -1.34
CA SER A 21 10.40 -3.37 -1.26
C SER A 21 9.52 -4.61 -1.13
N HIS A 22 8.41 -4.51 -0.41
CA HIS A 22 7.45 -5.60 -0.31
C HIS A 22 6.75 -5.89 -1.65
N ILE A 23 6.29 -4.86 -2.36
CA ILE A 23 5.66 -5.00 -3.68
C ILE A 23 6.66 -5.58 -4.70
N ASP A 24 7.92 -5.15 -4.66
CA ASP A 24 8.97 -5.70 -5.52
C ASP A 24 9.24 -7.18 -5.21
N HIS A 25 9.27 -7.56 -3.93
CA HIS A 25 9.40 -8.96 -3.53
C HIS A 25 8.23 -9.84 -4.03
N LEU A 26 7.00 -9.33 -3.94
CA LEU A 26 5.82 -10.03 -4.48
C LEU A 26 5.92 -10.20 -6.01
N ARG A 27 6.44 -9.19 -6.71
CA ARG A 27 6.68 -9.26 -8.16
C ARG A 27 7.72 -10.32 -8.51
N GLU A 28 8.84 -10.35 -7.79
CA GLU A 28 9.91 -11.34 -7.98
C GLU A 28 9.48 -12.77 -7.65
N SER A 29 8.53 -12.90 -6.73
CA SER A 29 7.94 -14.18 -6.31
C SER A 29 6.71 -14.58 -7.13
N PHE A 30 6.47 -13.91 -8.27
CA PHE A 30 5.39 -14.19 -9.22
C PHE A 30 3.96 -14.07 -8.65
N HIS A 31 3.75 -13.35 -7.54
CA HIS A 31 2.42 -13.13 -6.96
C HIS A 31 1.52 -12.21 -7.81
N PHE A 32 2.12 -11.48 -8.74
CA PHE A 32 1.42 -10.57 -9.66
C PHE A 32 1.47 -11.06 -11.11
N GLU A 33 1.58 -12.38 -11.33
CA GLU A 33 1.52 -12.96 -12.67
C GLU A 33 0.28 -12.41 -13.42
N ASP A 34 0.49 -11.97 -14.66
CA ASP A 34 -0.50 -11.30 -15.51
C ASP A 34 -1.05 -9.93 -15.06
N LEU A 35 -0.57 -9.35 -13.94
CA LEU A 35 -0.96 -8.03 -13.50
C LEU A 35 0.02 -6.95 -13.98
N ASP A 36 -0.39 -6.20 -15.00
CA ASP A 36 0.34 -5.02 -15.49
C ASP A 36 0.01 -3.77 -14.66
N PHE A 37 0.95 -3.35 -13.81
CA PHE A 37 0.84 -2.12 -13.03
C PHE A 37 2.21 -1.49 -12.70
N SER A 38 2.20 -0.18 -12.44
CA SER A 38 3.34 0.60 -11.98
C SER A 38 2.90 1.58 -10.90
N ILE A 39 3.62 1.59 -9.78
CA ILE A 39 3.33 2.43 -8.63
C ILE A 39 3.61 3.90 -8.96
N LYS A 40 2.69 4.79 -8.58
CA LYS A 40 2.81 6.26 -8.68
C LYS A 40 2.93 6.92 -7.33
N ALA A 41 2.13 6.48 -6.35
CA ALA A 41 2.18 7.01 -5.00
C ALA A 41 1.83 5.94 -3.96
N ILE A 42 2.37 6.13 -2.77
CA ILE A 42 2.10 5.31 -1.57
C ILE A 42 1.73 6.28 -0.46
N VAL A 43 0.50 6.18 0.02
CA VAL A 43 -0.07 7.12 0.98
C VAL A 43 -0.70 6.35 2.14
N PRO A 44 -0.06 6.33 3.33
CA PRO A 44 -0.70 5.85 4.55
C PRO A 44 -1.94 6.69 4.87
N PHE A 45 -3.02 6.05 5.32
CA PHE A 45 -4.24 6.72 5.74
C PHE A 45 -4.91 5.97 6.90
N GLY A 46 -6.14 6.35 7.22
CA GLY A 46 -6.96 5.64 8.20
C GLY A 46 -6.61 5.95 9.66
N SER A 47 -7.01 5.04 10.55
CA SER A 47 -7.07 5.30 12.00
C SER A 47 -5.69 5.58 12.63
N ARG A 48 -4.63 4.93 12.14
CA ARG A 48 -3.26 5.12 12.65
C ARG A 48 -2.68 6.48 12.29
N VAL A 49 -3.00 6.98 11.10
CA VAL A 49 -2.62 8.33 10.66
C VAL A 49 -3.42 9.39 11.42
N ALA A 50 -4.68 9.11 11.75
CA ALA A 50 -5.52 9.98 12.57
C ALA A 50 -5.19 9.95 14.07
N GLY A 51 -4.34 9.02 14.54
CA GLY A 51 -4.02 8.84 15.96
C GLY A 51 -5.18 8.26 16.79
N LEU A 52 -6.15 7.62 16.15
CA LEU A 52 -7.37 7.08 16.77
C LEU A 52 -7.39 5.54 16.76
N SER A 53 -6.24 4.91 16.52
CA SER A 53 -6.16 3.46 16.35
C SER A 53 -6.11 2.72 17.69
N SER A 54 -6.61 1.49 17.68
CA SER A 54 -6.44 0.54 18.80
C SER A 54 -5.19 -0.31 18.59
N LYS A 55 -4.74 -1.05 19.61
CA LYS A 55 -3.60 -1.99 19.47
C LYS A 55 -3.79 -3.04 18.36
N LYS A 56 -5.03 -3.37 17.99
CA LYS A 56 -5.38 -4.36 16.97
C LYS A 56 -5.64 -3.76 15.58
N SER A 57 -5.54 -2.45 15.43
CA SER A 57 -5.82 -1.79 14.17
C SER A 57 -4.71 -2.06 13.15
N ASP A 58 -5.05 -2.26 11.89
CA ASP A 58 -4.09 -2.40 10.81
C ASP A 58 -3.60 -1.01 10.36
N LEU A 59 -2.55 -0.97 9.54
CA LEU A 59 -2.11 0.23 8.83
C LEU A 59 -2.70 0.22 7.43
N ASP A 60 -3.59 1.15 7.14
CA ASP A 60 -4.17 1.30 5.81
C ASP A 60 -3.23 2.10 4.89
N VAL A 61 -2.90 1.56 3.73
CA VAL A 61 -2.02 2.18 2.73
C VAL A 61 -2.72 2.22 1.38
N LYS A 62 -2.91 3.43 0.85
CA LYS A 62 -3.37 3.62 -0.52
C LYS A 62 -2.19 3.50 -1.47
N ILE A 63 -2.39 2.71 -2.53
CA ILE A 63 -1.42 2.53 -3.61
C ILE A 63 -2.00 3.12 -4.88
N GLU A 64 -1.49 4.28 -5.29
CA GLU A 64 -1.85 4.84 -6.58
C GLU A 64 -1.00 4.19 -7.68
N TYR A 65 -1.63 3.72 -8.75
CA TYR A 65 -0.93 2.98 -9.81
C TYR A 65 -1.43 3.30 -11.23
N THR A 66 -0.57 3.15 -12.23
CA THR A 66 -0.96 3.09 -13.66
C THR A 66 -0.82 1.68 -14.19
N GLY A 67 -1.49 1.33 -15.29
CA GLY A 67 -1.37 0.03 -15.96
C GLY A 67 -2.73 -0.56 -16.33
N LYS A 68 -2.76 -1.83 -16.75
CA LYS A 68 -4.00 -2.51 -17.16
C LYS A 68 -4.67 -3.30 -16.06
N ALA A 69 -3.95 -3.68 -15.00
CA ALA A 69 -4.49 -4.44 -13.88
C ALA A 69 -5.77 -3.80 -13.32
N ARG A 70 -6.75 -4.65 -12.98
CA ARG A 70 -7.98 -4.25 -12.30
C ARG A 70 -7.68 -4.01 -10.82
N GLU A 71 -8.37 -3.05 -10.22
CA GLU A 71 -8.19 -2.70 -8.81
C GLU A 71 -8.45 -3.91 -7.90
N ASP A 72 -9.51 -4.67 -8.17
CA ASP A 72 -9.86 -5.88 -7.39
C ASP A 72 -8.78 -6.97 -7.45
N ASP A 73 -8.16 -7.19 -8.61
CA ASP A 73 -7.12 -8.21 -8.78
C ASP A 73 -5.86 -7.82 -7.99
N LEU A 74 -5.48 -6.54 -8.03
CA LEU A 74 -4.40 -6.02 -7.20
C LEU A 74 -4.75 -6.03 -5.72
N LEU A 75 -6.00 -5.72 -5.35
CA LEU A 75 -6.46 -5.74 -3.97
C LEU A 75 -6.30 -7.14 -3.37
N ASN A 76 -6.72 -8.16 -4.12
CA ASN A 76 -6.59 -9.56 -3.72
C ASN A 76 -5.12 -9.98 -3.62
N ALA A 77 -4.30 -9.66 -4.63
CA ALA A 77 -2.89 -10.06 -4.66
C ALA A 77 -2.05 -9.36 -3.57
N LEU A 78 -2.28 -8.07 -3.31
CA LEU A 78 -1.57 -7.31 -2.27
C LEU A 78 -1.95 -7.73 -0.85
N ASN A 79 -3.18 -8.19 -0.63
CA ASN A 79 -3.70 -8.54 0.69
C ASN A 79 -3.82 -10.05 0.95
N ASP A 80 -3.12 -10.89 0.17
CA ASP A 80 -3.08 -12.34 0.44
C ASP A 80 -2.55 -12.59 1.86
N LYS A 81 -3.31 -13.37 2.63
CA LYS A 81 -2.97 -13.73 4.02
C LYS A 81 -1.63 -14.44 4.16
N LYS A 82 -1.16 -15.12 3.11
CA LYS A 82 0.12 -15.85 3.13
C LYS A 82 1.32 -14.93 2.96
N THR A 83 1.14 -13.78 2.32
CA THR A 83 2.21 -12.85 1.99
C THR A 83 2.02 -11.47 2.59
N SER A 84 1.02 -11.28 3.46
CA SER A 84 0.70 -9.99 4.06
C SER A 84 1.92 -9.32 4.71
N LEU A 85 2.15 -8.05 4.37
CA LEU A 85 3.19 -7.24 5.00
C LEU A 85 2.85 -6.95 6.47
N LYS A 86 3.88 -7.00 7.31
CA LYS A 86 3.88 -6.43 8.65
C LYS A 86 5.07 -5.50 8.81
N ILE A 87 4.82 -4.32 9.37
CA ILE A 87 5.88 -3.40 9.82
C ILE A 87 5.88 -3.50 11.34
N GLU A 88 7.00 -3.95 11.92
CA GLU A 88 7.06 -4.45 13.29
C GLU A 88 6.01 -5.57 13.51
N ASN A 89 4.91 -5.27 14.21
CA ASN A 89 3.80 -6.19 14.48
C ASN A 89 2.46 -5.66 13.95
N ILE A 90 2.47 -4.61 13.14
CA ILE A 90 1.28 -4.00 12.57
C ILE A 90 1.09 -4.55 11.16
N ARG A 91 -0.04 -5.22 10.91
CA ARG A 91 -0.40 -5.66 9.57
C ARG A 91 -0.73 -4.46 8.71
N VAL A 92 -0.33 -4.52 7.44
CA VAL A 92 -0.62 -3.50 6.44
C VAL A 92 -1.76 -3.98 5.55
N ASP A 93 -2.77 -3.15 5.39
CA ASP A 93 -3.85 -3.32 4.41
C ASP A 93 -3.62 -2.38 3.23
N PHE A 94 -3.64 -2.94 2.02
CA PHE A 94 -3.42 -2.19 0.80
C PHE A 94 -4.72 -1.88 0.10
N TYR A 95 -4.86 -0.63 -0.37
CA TYR A 95 -6.00 -0.16 -1.16
C TYR A 95 -5.46 0.41 -2.49
N PRO A 96 -5.37 -0.43 -3.54
CA PRO A 96 -4.95 0.05 -4.84
C PRO A 96 -6.03 0.92 -5.47
N GLU A 97 -5.63 2.08 -6.00
CA GLU A 97 -6.47 3.00 -6.73
C GLU A 97 -5.78 3.38 -8.04
N LYS A 98 -6.49 3.22 -9.15
CA LYS A 98 -5.94 3.51 -10.47
C LYS A 98 -5.79 5.01 -10.63
N HIS A 99 -4.59 5.44 -11.00
CA HIS A 99 -4.29 6.84 -11.30
C HIS A 99 -5.20 7.29 -12.45
N LYS A 100 -6.14 8.17 -12.12
CA LYS A 100 -7.01 8.79 -13.11
C LYS A 100 -6.29 10.01 -13.66
N THR A 101 -5.67 9.88 -14.83
CA THR A 101 -5.29 11.06 -15.60
C THR A 101 -6.58 11.78 -15.98
N VAL A 102 -6.90 12.88 -15.31
CA VAL A 102 -7.94 13.79 -15.78
C VAL A 102 -7.39 14.38 -17.06
N SER A 103 -7.84 13.86 -18.21
CA SER A 103 -7.60 14.52 -19.48
C SER A 103 -8.47 15.78 -19.45
N LEU A 104 -7.84 16.92 -19.16
CA LEU A 104 -8.42 18.23 -19.44
C LEU A 104 -8.45 18.37 -20.96
N GLU A 105 -9.42 17.73 -21.62
CA GLU A 105 -9.79 18.13 -22.96
C GLU A 105 -10.44 19.51 -22.85
N SER A 106 -9.70 20.53 -23.31
CA SER A 106 -10.16 21.90 -23.50
C SER A 106 -10.83 22.05 -24.85
#